data_AF-A0A7C5HSF1-F1
#
_entry.id   AF-A0A7C5HSF1-F1
#
_cell.length_a   1.000
_cell.length_b   1.000
_cell.length_c   1.000
_cell.angle_alpha   90.00
_cell.angle_beta   90.00
_cell.angle_gamma   90.00
#
_symmetry.space_group_name_H-M   'P 1'
#
loop_
_entity.id
_entity.type
_entity.pdbx_description
1 polymer ?
#
loop_
_entity_poly.entity_id
_entity_poly.type
_entity_poly.pdbx_seq_one_letter_code
_entity_poly.pdbx_strand_id
1 'polypeptide(L)'
;MKNKAFTLIELLVVVSIIGLLASITLVNLKNALAKARDTRRLEEVNQITKALEIYYSTYGHYPYNTDNDCGGWDAGNTTGDPFIQPLVSSGMTKNVPIDPVSKTNCSWGYAYYRYSAGSYGCDASRGAYYVL
;
A
#
# COMPACT_ATOMS: atom_id res chain seq x y z
N MET A 1 -22.28 -55.28 -15.24
CA MET A 1 -21.77 -53.92 -15.51
C MET A 1 -20.25 -53.99 -15.58
N LYS A 2 -19.62 -53.63 -16.72
CA LYS A 2 -18.14 -53.65 -16.86
C LYS A 2 -17.59 -52.37 -16.25
N ASN A 3 -16.87 -52.49 -15.14
CA ASN A 3 -16.10 -51.38 -14.57
C ASN A 3 -14.89 -51.12 -15.48
N LYS A 4 -14.81 -49.93 -16.07
CA LYS A 4 -13.62 -49.48 -16.80
C LYS A 4 -12.53 -49.21 -15.77
N ALA A 5 -11.50 -50.05 -15.74
CA ALA A 5 -10.30 -49.81 -14.95
C ALA A 5 -9.37 -48.88 -15.75
N PHE A 6 -8.86 -47.83 -15.11
CA PHE A 6 -7.84 -46.96 -15.70
C PHE A 6 -6.51 -47.70 -15.80
N THR A 7 -5.77 -47.44 -16.87
CA THR A 7 -4.41 -47.95 -17.03
C THR A 7 -3.41 -47.08 -16.27
N LEU A 8 -2.31 -47.68 -15.81
CA LEU A 8 -1.23 -46.94 -15.15
C LEU A 8 -0.61 -45.88 -16.08
N ILE A 9 -0.56 -46.15 -17.38
CA ILE A 9 -0.02 -45.21 -18.36
C ILE A 9 -0.93 -43.99 -18.56
N GLU A 10 -2.26 -44.17 -18.53
CA GLU A 10 -3.20 -43.04 -18.57
C GLU A 10 -3.01 -42.11 -17.36
N LEU A 11 -2.85 -42.68 -16.16
CA LEU A 11 -2.60 -41.87 -14.97
C LEU A 11 -1.25 -41.14 -15.07
N LEU A 12 -0.21 -41.80 -15.58
CA LEU A 12 1.13 -41.23 -15.72
C LEU A 12 1.18 -40.07 -16.73
N VAL A 13 0.45 -40.18 -17.84
CA VAL A 13 0.35 -39.08 -18.81
C VAL A 13 -0.41 -37.90 -18.22
N VAL A 14 -1.46 -38.12 -17.42
CA VAL A 14 -2.23 -37.03 -16.80
C VAL A 14 -1.38 -36.24 -15.80
N VAL A 15 -0.66 -36.91 -14.88
CA VAL A 15 0.16 -36.20 -13.89
C VAL A 15 1.36 -35.49 -14.52
N SER A 16 1.90 -36.04 -15.63
CA SER A 16 2.99 -35.37 -16.35
C SER A 16 2.51 -34.10 -17.07
N ILE A 17 1.33 -34.10 -17.69
CA ILE A 17 0.71 -32.91 -18.27
C ILE A 17 0.38 -31.87 -17.19
N ILE A 18 -0.20 -32.29 -16.05
CA ILE A 18 -0.47 -31.38 -14.93
C ILE A 18 0.84 -30.76 -14.40
N GLY A 19 1.90 -31.54 -14.24
CA GLY A 19 3.21 -31.05 -13.80
C GLY A 19 3.80 -30.02 -14.76
N LEU A 20 3.73 -30.28 -16.08
CA LEU A 20 4.17 -29.34 -17.12
C LEU A 20 3.38 -28.02 -17.03
N LEU A 21 2.06 -28.07 -17.02
CA LEU A 21 1.20 -26.88 -16.95
C LEU A 21 1.40 -26.10 -15.64
N ALA A 22 1.54 -26.80 -14.51
CA ALA A 22 1.77 -26.17 -13.21
C ALA A 22 3.08 -25.37 -13.21
N SER A 23 4.15 -25.89 -13.81
CA SER A 23 5.46 -25.21 -13.85
C SER A 23 5.39 -23.85 -14.56
N ILE A 24 4.68 -23.76 -15.68
CA ILE A 24 4.51 -22.52 -16.46
C ILE A 24 3.64 -21.52 -15.70
N THR A 25 2.57 -22.01 -15.06
CA THR A 25 1.58 -21.17 -14.37
C THR A 25 2.17 -20.46 -13.15
N LEU A 26 3.07 -21.12 -12.41
CA LEU A 26 3.68 -20.57 -11.19
C LEU A 26 4.55 -19.33 -11.45
N VAL A 27 5.26 -19.28 -12.57
CA VAL A 27 6.11 -18.11 -12.93
C VAL A 27 5.24 -16.89 -13.20
N ASN A 28 4.16 -17.07 -13.96
CA ASN A 28 3.23 -15.99 -14.29
C ASN A 28 2.48 -15.47 -13.05
N LEU A 29 2.14 -16.34 -12.10
CA LEU A 29 1.45 -15.96 -10.88
C LEU A 29 2.26 -14.97 -10.03
N LYS A 30 3.58 -15.14 -9.91
CA LYS A 30 4.43 -14.23 -9.13
C LYS A 30 4.37 -12.79 -9.66
N ASN A 31 4.44 -12.64 -10.98
CA ASN A 31 4.36 -11.33 -11.64
C ASN A 31 2.97 -10.70 -11.48
N ALA A 32 1.91 -11.50 -11.62
CA ALA A 32 0.54 -11.03 -11.43
C ALA A 32 0.31 -10.53 -9.99
N LEU A 33 0.80 -11.28 -8.99
CA LEU A 33 0.72 -10.86 -7.59
C LEU A 33 1.53 -9.59 -7.30
N ALA A 34 2.70 -9.42 -7.93
CA ALA A 34 3.47 -8.17 -7.81
C ALA A 34 2.69 -6.97 -8.36
N LYS A 35 2.17 -7.08 -9.58
CA LYS A 35 1.36 -6.03 -10.20
C LYS A 35 0.10 -5.71 -9.40
N ALA A 36 -0.54 -6.72 -8.81
CA ALA A 36 -1.71 -6.52 -7.95
C ALA A 36 -1.36 -5.69 -6.70
N ARG A 37 -0.20 -5.95 -6.08
CA ARG A 37 0.28 -5.15 -4.93
C ARG A 37 0.59 -3.71 -5.32
N ASP A 38 1.23 -3.49 -6.47
CA ASP A 38 1.53 -2.13 -6.94
C ASP A 38 0.27 -1.35 -7.30
N THR A 39 -0.72 -2.01 -7.90
CA THR A 39 -2.03 -1.42 -8.18
C THR A 39 -2.74 -1.03 -6.89
N ARG A 40 -2.70 -1.90 -5.88
CA ARG A 40 -3.25 -1.62 -4.56
C ARG A 40 -2.55 -0.41 -3.90
N ARG A 41 -1.21 -0.35 -3.98
CA ARG A 41 -0.44 0.77 -3.42
C ARG A 41 -0.83 2.10 -4.05
N LEU A 42 -0.92 2.13 -5.38
CA LEU A 42 -1.32 3.33 -6.10
C LEU A 42 -2.72 3.82 -5.67
N GLU A 43 -3.67 2.90 -5.52
CA GLU A 43 -5.02 3.22 -5.06
C GLU A 43 -5.02 3.77 -3.63
N GLU A 44 -4.27 3.15 -2.72
CA GLU A 44 -4.13 3.61 -1.34
C GLU A 44 -3.48 5.00 -1.24
N VAL A 45 -2.42 5.29 -2.00
CA VAL A 45 -1.80 6.64 -2.09
C VAL A 45 -2.80 7.67 -2.60
N ASN A 46 -3.58 7.34 -3.62
CA ASN A 46 -4.61 8.23 -4.16
C ASN A 46 -5.71 8.52 -3.13
N GLN A 47 -6.09 7.53 -2.32
CA GLN A 47 -7.07 7.70 -1.25
C GLN A 47 -6.55 8.61 -0.14
N ILE A 48 -5.29 8.43 0.28
CA ILE A 48 -4.64 9.30 1.28
C ILE A 48 -4.53 10.72 0.74
N THR A 49 -4.09 10.89 -0.51
CA THR A 49 -3.99 12.21 -1.17
C THR A 49 -5.34 12.93 -1.17
N LYS A 50 -6.42 12.26 -1.58
CA LYS A 50 -7.78 12.84 -1.53
C LYS A 50 -8.20 13.23 -0.11
N ALA A 51 -7.90 12.40 0.88
CA ALA A 51 -8.21 12.71 2.27
C ALA A 51 -7.42 13.94 2.77
N LEU A 52 -6.14 14.07 2.40
CA LEU A 52 -5.31 15.24 2.72
C LEU A 52 -5.85 16.52 2.08
N GLU A 53 -6.29 16.46 0.82
CA GLU A 53 -6.91 17.61 0.15
C GLU A 53 -8.23 18.04 0.80
N ILE A 54 -9.08 17.07 1.18
CA ILE A 54 -10.32 17.34 1.91
C ILE A 54 -10.00 17.94 3.29
N TYR A 55 -8.96 17.44 3.97
CA TYR A 55 -8.50 17.96 5.24
C TYR A 55 -8.04 19.41 5.12
N TYR A 56 -7.21 19.72 4.12
CA TYR A 56 -6.77 21.08 3.82
C TYR A 56 -7.96 22.00 3.53
N SER A 57 -8.92 21.57 2.73
CA SER A 57 -10.14 22.35 2.45
C SER A 57 -10.99 22.61 3.70
N THR A 58 -10.91 21.76 4.71
CA THR A 58 -11.72 21.86 5.94
C THR A 58 -11.03 22.70 7.01
N TYR A 59 -9.73 22.51 7.19
CA TYR A 59 -8.96 23.08 8.31
C TYR A 59 -7.97 24.18 7.87
N GLY A 60 -7.76 24.37 6.57
CA GLY A 60 -6.84 25.39 6.02
C GLY A 60 -5.36 25.02 6.10
N HIS A 61 -5.03 23.81 6.56
CA HIS A 61 -3.67 23.30 6.63
C HIS A 61 -3.67 21.77 6.52
N TYR A 62 -2.55 21.19 6.07
CA TYR A 62 -2.34 19.74 6.18
C TYR A 62 -2.06 19.32 7.62
N PRO A 63 -2.26 18.04 7.99
CA PRO A 63 -1.90 17.51 9.31
C PRO A 63 -0.46 17.88 9.68
N TYR A 64 -0.26 18.34 10.92
CA TYR A 64 1.08 18.61 11.41
C TYR A 64 1.85 17.30 11.62
N ASN A 65 3.17 17.36 11.52
CA ASN A 65 3.99 16.23 11.92
C ASN A 65 3.80 16.00 13.42
N THR A 66 3.44 14.79 13.79
CA THR A 66 3.07 14.38 15.14
C THR A 66 4.12 13.47 15.74
N ASP A 67 4.90 12.80 14.91
CA ASP A 67 5.99 11.92 15.29
C ASP A 67 7.25 12.19 14.44
N ASN A 68 8.43 12.03 15.05
CA ASN A 68 9.71 12.07 14.34
C ASN A 68 10.23 10.65 14.11
N ASP A 69 9.32 9.72 13.92
CA ASP A 69 9.60 8.35 13.53
C ASP A 69 10.53 8.32 12.30
N CYS A 70 11.31 7.25 12.15
CA CYS A 70 11.87 6.87 10.84
C CYS A 70 12.74 7.93 10.15
N GLY A 71 13.56 8.64 10.93
CA GLY A 71 14.43 9.70 10.40
C GLY A 71 13.70 11.03 10.21
N GLY A 72 12.59 11.24 10.93
CA GLY A 72 11.80 12.46 10.94
C GLY A 72 10.47 12.37 10.19
N TRP A 73 10.14 11.25 9.55
CA TRP A 73 8.90 11.06 8.79
C TRP A 73 7.80 10.44 9.65
N ASP A 74 6.59 10.99 9.56
CA ASP A 74 5.42 10.43 10.22
C ASP A 74 4.97 9.14 9.50
N ALA A 75 4.97 8.01 10.20
CA ALA A 75 4.47 6.76 9.65
C ALA A 75 2.95 6.62 9.87
N GLY A 76 2.23 6.14 8.86
CA GLY A 76 0.76 6.07 8.91
C GLY A 76 0.17 5.01 9.86
N ASN A 77 0.98 4.06 10.33
CA ASN A 77 0.54 2.86 11.06
C ASN A 77 1.53 2.47 12.18
N THR A 78 2.00 3.44 12.95
CA THR A 78 2.82 3.21 14.14
C THR A 78 2.00 3.41 15.42
N THR A 79 2.50 2.86 16.53
CA THR A 79 1.98 3.14 17.87
C THR A 79 2.50 4.51 18.32
N GLY A 80 1.73 5.55 18.04
CA GLY A 80 2.09 6.95 18.23
C GLY A 80 1.32 7.75 17.19
N ASP A 81 0.65 8.83 17.58
CA ASP A 81 -0.36 9.55 16.78
C ASP A 81 0.03 9.67 15.29
N PRO A 82 -0.43 8.77 14.39
CA PRO A 82 0.04 8.78 13.02
C PRO A 82 -0.57 9.96 12.26
N PHE A 83 0.10 10.48 11.23
CA PHE A 83 -0.45 11.58 10.40
C PHE A 83 -1.85 11.26 9.81
N ILE A 84 -2.19 9.97 9.71
CA ILE A 84 -3.49 9.47 9.25
C ILE A 84 -4.56 9.57 10.34
N GLN A 85 -4.23 9.61 11.63
CA GLN A 85 -5.21 9.67 12.72
C GLN A 85 -6.09 10.93 12.64
N PRO A 86 -5.57 12.15 12.37
CA PRO A 86 -6.42 13.31 12.07
C PRO A 86 -7.37 13.08 10.89
N LEU A 87 -6.96 12.33 9.87
CA LEU A 87 -7.82 12.00 8.71
C LEU A 87 -8.93 11.01 9.09
N VAL A 88 -8.61 10.03 9.95
CA VAL A 88 -9.57 9.03 10.45
C VAL A 88 -10.57 9.66 11.42
N SER A 89 -10.09 10.47 12.38
CA SER A 89 -10.93 11.15 13.37
C SER A 89 -11.89 12.16 12.72
N SER A 90 -11.46 12.78 11.62
CA SER A 90 -12.28 13.68 10.80
C SER A 90 -13.24 12.93 9.85
N GLY A 91 -13.22 11.60 9.84
CA GLY A 91 -14.07 10.76 8.97
C GLY A 91 -13.68 10.78 7.49
N MET A 92 -12.51 11.32 7.13
CA MET A 92 -12.04 11.48 5.75
C MET A 92 -11.43 10.19 5.18
N THR A 93 -11.00 9.27 6.05
CA THR A 93 -10.65 7.89 5.68
C THR A 93 -11.14 6.90 6.72
N LYS A 94 -11.60 5.72 6.29
CA LYS A 94 -12.15 4.69 7.19
C LYS A 94 -11.08 3.85 7.87
N ASN A 95 -9.94 3.65 7.23
CA ASN A 95 -8.86 2.81 7.73
C ASN A 95 -7.51 3.39 7.30
N VAL A 96 -6.49 3.10 8.10
CA VAL A 96 -5.09 3.30 7.73
C VAL A 96 -4.70 2.27 6.68
N PRO A 97 -4.31 2.68 5.45
CA PRO A 97 -3.80 1.74 4.47
C PRO A 97 -2.43 1.17 4.89
N ILE A 98 -2.23 -0.13 4.67
CA ILE A 98 -1.04 -0.87 5.10
C ILE A 98 -0.40 -1.52 3.88
N ASP A 99 0.90 -1.27 3.69
CA ASP A 99 1.67 -1.91 2.62
C ASP A 99 1.65 -3.44 2.77
N PRO A 100 1.31 -4.20 1.72
CA PRO A 100 1.17 -5.65 1.82
C PRO A 100 2.48 -6.43 2.01
N VAL A 101 3.65 -5.79 1.90
CA VAL A 101 4.96 -6.45 1.91
C VAL A 101 5.87 -5.95 3.04
N SER A 102 5.94 -4.64 3.26
CA SER A 102 6.92 -4.08 4.19
C SER A 102 6.43 -4.17 5.64
N LYS A 103 7.19 -4.88 6.49
CA LYS A 103 6.86 -5.16 7.89
C LYS A 103 8.00 -4.81 8.84
N THR A 104 8.59 -3.64 8.67
CA THR A 104 9.57 -3.06 9.60
C THR A 104 8.99 -1.84 10.28
N ASN A 105 9.42 -1.53 11.50
CA ASN A 105 8.92 -0.43 12.37
C ASN A 105 8.80 0.93 11.66
N CYS A 106 9.52 1.13 10.56
CA CYS A 106 9.49 2.33 9.72
C CYS A 106 8.91 2.16 8.33
N SER A 107 8.10 1.12 8.15
CA SER A 107 7.52 0.77 6.87
C SER A 107 6.15 0.11 7.02
N TRP A 108 5.46 0.33 8.14
CA TRP A 108 4.12 -0.21 8.40
C TRP A 108 3.01 0.42 7.53
N GLY A 109 3.36 1.11 6.46
CA GLY A 109 2.42 1.79 5.58
C GLY A 109 3.11 2.93 4.84
N TYR A 110 2.35 3.99 4.64
CA TYR A 110 2.79 5.21 3.96
C TYR A 110 3.48 6.14 4.95
N ALA A 111 4.45 6.91 4.46
CA ALA A 111 5.21 7.87 5.26
C ALA A 111 4.85 9.28 4.79
N TYR A 112 4.80 10.22 5.71
CA TYR A 112 4.38 11.59 5.45
C TYR A 112 5.36 12.57 6.06
N TYR A 113 5.59 13.70 5.39
CA TYR A 113 6.30 14.81 6.00
C TYR A 113 5.71 16.13 5.51
N ARG A 114 5.29 16.99 6.44
CA ARG A 114 4.88 18.36 6.15
C ARG A 114 6.06 19.32 6.25
N TYR A 115 6.31 20.03 5.17
CA TYR A 115 7.26 21.13 5.11
C TYR A 115 6.56 22.47 5.28
N SER A 116 7.18 23.35 6.06
CA SER A 116 6.73 24.74 6.20
C SER A 116 6.88 25.52 4.89
N ALA A 117 6.06 26.56 4.70
CA ALA A 117 6.20 27.45 3.56
C ALA A 117 7.63 28.04 3.49
N GLY A 118 8.19 28.15 2.28
CA GLY A 118 9.57 28.65 2.10
C GLY A 118 10.67 27.58 2.23
N SER A 119 10.34 26.35 2.63
CA SER A 119 11.33 25.27 2.81
C SER A 119 11.92 24.83 1.48
N TYR A 120 13.20 24.41 1.49
CA TYR A 120 13.92 23.86 0.33
C TYR A 120 13.87 24.74 -0.94
N GLY A 121 13.80 26.06 -0.79
CA GLY A 121 13.76 27.00 -1.90
C GLY A 121 12.39 27.12 -2.58
N CYS A 122 11.33 26.52 -2.00
CA CYS A 122 9.97 26.77 -2.44
C CYS A 122 9.53 28.21 -2.08
N ASP A 123 8.63 28.79 -2.88
CA ASP A 123 8.08 30.11 -2.63
C ASP A 123 7.20 30.10 -1.36
N ALA A 124 7.50 30.99 -0.40
CA ALA A 124 6.79 31.09 0.87
C ALA A 124 5.32 31.53 0.71
N SER A 125 4.96 32.19 -0.40
CA SER A 125 3.58 32.58 -0.70
C SER A 125 2.67 31.39 -1.02
N ARG A 126 3.24 30.24 -1.42
CA ARG A 126 2.49 29.03 -1.81
C ARG A 126 2.03 28.19 -0.62
N GLY A 127 2.40 28.56 0.60
CA GLY A 127 2.02 27.85 1.81
C GLY A 127 2.85 26.59 2.08
N ALA A 128 2.48 25.87 3.14
CA ALA A 128 3.09 24.60 3.49
C ALA A 128 2.74 23.51 2.47
N TYR A 129 3.65 22.57 2.26
CA TYR A 129 3.46 21.42 1.37
C TYR A 129 3.79 20.13 2.10
N TYR A 130 3.45 18.99 1.51
CA TYR A 130 3.77 17.69 2.07
C TYR A 130 4.43 16.78 1.04
N VAL A 131 5.10 15.75 1.54
CA VAL A 131 5.55 14.59 0.76
C VAL A 131 4.93 13.34 1.38
N LEU A 132 4.50 12.42 0.52
CA LEU A 132 3.86 11.15 0.86
C LEU A 132 4.56 10.00 0.12
#